data_AF-A0A1S1JWF7-F1
#
_entry.id   AF-A0A1S1JWF7-F1
#
_cell.length_a   1.000
_cell.length_b   1.000
_cell.length_c   1.000
_cell.angle_alpha   90.00
_cell.angle_beta   90.00
_cell.angle_gamma   90.00
#
_symmetry.space_group_name_H-M   'P 1'
#
loop_
_entity.id
_entity.type
_entity.pdbx_description
1 polymer ?
#
loop_
_entity_poly.entity_id
_entity_poly.type
_entity_poly.pdbx_seq_one_letter_code
_entity_poly.pdbx_strand_id
1 'polypeptide(L)' 'MDIPDSIIDPATADPDVWAYIVALDDDDWDHWGSPSQIAKYNGCRRSTGRWNLRDVVTGAPVDWDYADDEVVVLRVLS' A
#
# COMPACT_ATOMS: atom_id res chain seq x y z
N MET A 1 -7.27 14.87 -5.87
CA MET A 1 -6.81 15.22 -4.51
C MET A 1 -5.29 15.09 -4.46
N ASP A 2 -4.58 15.71 -3.52
CA ASP A 2 -3.14 15.43 -3.37
C ASP A 2 -2.93 14.04 -2.75
N ILE A 3 -1.94 13.31 -3.25
CA ILE A 3 -1.55 11.99 -2.76
C ILE A 3 -0.95 12.19 -1.35
N PRO A 4 -1.45 11.47 -0.33
CA PRO A 4 -0.93 11.64 1.02
C PRO A 4 0.47 11.03 1.15
N ASP A 5 1.32 11.65 1.96
CA ASP A 5 2.59 11.05 2.34
C ASP A 5 2.38 9.73 3.10
N SER A 6 3.26 8.76 2.84
CA SER A 6 3.31 7.53 3.63
C SER A 6 3.66 7.82 5.09
N ILE A 7 3.03 7.10 6.02
CA ILE A 7 3.33 7.26 7.46
C ILE A 7 4.72 6.76 7.86
N ILE A 8 5.31 5.91 7.02
CA ILE A 8 6.71 5.48 7.04
C ILE A 8 7.21 5.47 5.59
N ASP A 9 8.51 5.59 5.37
CA ASP A 9 9.08 5.32 4.04
C ASP A 9 8.81 3.85 3.66
N PRO A 10 8.11 3.55 2.55
CA PRO A 10 7.85 2.18 2.10
C PRO A 10 9.13 1.35 2.05
N ALA A 11 10.26 1.92 1.65
CA ALA A 11 11.54 1.22 1.57
C ALA A 11 12.10 0.75 2.93
N THR A 12 11.56 1.28 4.03
CA THR A 12 11.95 0.95 5.40
C THR A 12 11.00 -0.03 6.09
N ALA A 13 9.91 -0.43 5.42
CA ALA A 13 8.99 -1.42 5.96
C ALA A 13 9.68 -2.76 6.21
N ASP A 14 9.29 -3.43 7.31
CA ASP A 14 9.82 -4.71 7.70
C ASP A 14 9.54 -5.75 6.59
N PRO A 15 10.55 -6.52 6.18
CA PRO A 15 10.38 -7.46 5.09
C PRO A 15 9.55 -8.68 5.53
N ASP A 16 8.78 -9.19 4.57
CA ASP A 16 8.03 -10.44 4.61
C ASP A 16 6.96 -10.52 5.73
N VAL A 17 6.44 -9.37 6.18
CA VAL A 17 5.32 -9.25 7.13
C VAL A 17 4.08 -8.58 6.53
N TRP A 18 2.88 -9.07 6.91
CA TRP A 18 1.58 -8.53 6.47
C TRP A 18 1.02 -7.54 7.51
N ALA A 19 1.78 -6.48 7.80
CA ALA A 19 1.51 -5.53 8.87
C ALA A 19 1.14 -4.13 8.35
N TYR A 20 0.84 -3.96 7.08
CA TYR A 20 0.68 -2.63 6.48
C TYR A 20 -0.65 -2.51 5.76
N ILE A 21 -1.39 -1.44 6.02
CA ILE A 21 -2.48 -1.02 5.13
C ILE A 21 -1.91 0.00 4.17
N VAL A 22 -2.01 -0.31 2.88
CA VAL A 22 -1.43 0.48 1.81
C VAL A 22 -2.47 0.85 0.77
N ALA A 23 -2.16 1.86 -0.01
CA ALA A 23 -2.79 2.19 -1.27
C ALA A 23 -1.73 2.24 -2.36
N LEU A 24 -2.16 2.12 -3.62
CA LEU A 24 -1.28 2.26 -4.78
C LEU A 24 -1.24 3.71 -5.20
N ASP A 25 -0.03 4.26 -5.34
CA ASP A 25 0.29 5.54 -5.97
C ASP A 25 -0.10 5.48 -7.46
N ASP A 26 -1.40 5.66 -7.72
CA ASP A 26 -2.02 5.66 -9.04
C ASP A 26 -2.35 7.10 -9.44
N ASP A 27 -2.14 7.41 -10.72
CA ASP A 27 -2.45 8.72 -11.32
C ASP A 27 -3.93 9.11 -11.11
N ASP A 28 -4.82 8.11 -10.96
CA ASP A 28 -6.26 8.29 -10.72
C ASP A 28 -6.62 8.96 -9.38
N TRP A 29 -5.64 9.27 -8.52
CA TRP A 29 -5.87 9.99 -7.27
C TRP A 29 -6.45 11.39 -7.47
N ASP A 30 -6.24 11.98 -8.65
CA ASP A 30 -6.87 13.22 -9.09
C ASP A 30 -8.40 13.08 -9.27
N HIS A 31 -8.88 11.87 -9.63
CA HIS A 31 -10.29 11.53 -9.78
C HIS A 31 -11.01 11.24 -8.44
N TRP A 32 -10.27 11.09 -7.34
CA TRP A 32 -10.85 10.91 -6.01
C TRP A 32 -11.05 12.22 -5.26
N GLY A 33 -12.22 12.36 -4.64
CA GLY A 33 -12.59 13.53 -3.83
C GLY A 33 -12.23 13.40 -2.35
N SER A 34 -11.89 12.19 -1.88
CA SER A 34 -11.56 11.94 -0.47
C SER A 34 -10.72 10.66 -0.27
N PRO A 35 -9.94 10.55 0.83
CA PRO A 35 -9.12 9.37 1.10
C PRO A 35 -9.91 8.08 1.41
N SER A 36 -11.21 8.20 1.71
CA SER A 36 -12.08 7.05 1.91
C SER A 36 -12.44 6.32 0.63
N GLN A 37 -12.27 6.97 -0.53
CA GLN A 37 -12.55 6.37 -1.84
C GLN A 37 -11.37 5.57 -2.38
N ILE A 38 -10.17 5.75 -1.80
CA ILE A 38 -8.96 5.02 -2.14
C ILE A 38 -9.15 3.53 -1.87
N ALA A 39 -8.78 2.68 -2.85
CA ALA A 39 -8.69 1.24 -2.65
C ALA A 39 -7.57 0.92 -1.65
N LYS A 40 -7.87 0.11 -0.63
CA LYS A 40 -6.94 -0.23 0.46
C LYS A 40 -6.63 -1.71 0.46
N TYR A 41 -5.36 -2.01 0.64
CA TYR A 41 -4.82 -3.36 0.62
C TYR A 41 -4.04 -3.64 1.89
N ASN A 42 -4.00 -4.91 2.30
CA ASN A 42 -2.97 -5.37 3.21
C ASN A 42 -1.70 -5.61 2.39
N GLY A 43 -0.63 -4.89 2.69
CA GLY A 43 0.65 -4.92 1.99
C GLY A 43 1.71 -5.69 2.76
N CYS A 44 2.59 -6.34 2.02
CA CYS A 44 3.79 -6.98 2.53
C CYS A 44 4.97 -6.62 1.64
N ARG A 45 5.94 -5.90 2.21
CA ARG A 45 7.18 -5.62 1.52
C ARG A 45 8.05 -6.86 1.52
N ARG A 46 8.51 -7.31 0.36
CA ARG A 46 9.45 -8.42 0.25
C ARG A 46 10.86 -7.95 0.54
N SER A 47 11.71 -8.87 0.97
CA SER A 47 13.17 -8.63 1.10
C SER A 47 13.85 -8.14 -0.20
N THR A 48 13.21 -8.29 -1.36
CA THR A 48 13.65 -7.74 -2.65
C THR A 48 13.33 -6.25 -2.84
N GLY A 49 12.66 -5.60 -1.89
CA GLY A 49 12.21 -4.21 -2.00
C GLY A 49 10.97 -4.02 -2.87
N ARG A 50 10.14 -5.06 -3.00
CA ARG A 50 8.91 -5.04 -3.80
C ARG A 50 7.72 -5.46 -2.96
N TRP A 51 6.53 -4.96 -3.23
CA TRP A 51 5.34 -5.19 -2.41
C TRP A 51 4.39 -6.20 -3.04
N ASN A 52 3.82 -7.05 -2.20
CA ASN A 52 2.68 -7.90 -2.55
C ASN A 52 1.43 -7.42 -1.82
N LEU A 53 0.29 -7.46 -2.50
CA LEU A 53 -0.97 -6.92 -1.97
C LEU A 53 -2.03 -8.02 -1.80
N ARG A 54 -2.84 -7.84 -0.75
CA ARG A 54 -4.05 -8.63 -0.51
C ARG A 54 -5.23 -7.72 -0.25
N ASP A 55 -6.39 -8.18 -0.67
CA ASP A 55 -7.65 -7.52 -0.35
C ASP A 55 -7.85 -7.53 1.17
N VAL A 56 -8.17 -6.36 1.73
CA VAL A 56 -8.24 -6.18 3.19
C VAL A 56 -9.40 -6.93 3.84
N VAL A 57 -10.43 -7.29 3.06
CA VAL A 57 -11.65 -7.95 3.56
C VAL A 57 -11.56 -9.47 3.43
N THR A 58 -11.16 -9.95 2.27
CA THR A 58 -11.16 -11.37 1.89
C THR A 58 -9.80 -12.03 2.11
N GLY A 59 -8.72 -11.24 2.19
CA GLY A 59 -7.34 -11.75 2.25
C GLY A 59 -6.85 -12.37 0.94
N ALA A 60 -7.65 -12.32 -0.12
CA ALA A 60 -7.26 -12.84 -1.42
C ALA A 60 -6.08 -12.03 -2.00
N PRO A 61 -5.13 -12.68 -2.69
CA PRO A 61 -4.10 -11.94 -3.42
C PRO A 61 -4.75 -11.05 -4.48
N VAL A 62 -4.34 -9.80 -4.55
CA VAL A 62 -4.81 -8.84 -5.57
C VAL A 62 -3.83 -8.85 -6.73
N ASP A 63 -2.60 -8.43 -6.45
CA ASP A 63 -1.51 -8.38 -7.42
C ASP A 63 -0.17 -8.31 -6.66
N TRP A 64 0.91 -8.56 -7.38
CA TRP A 64 2.23 -8.83 -6.83
C TRP A 64 3.26 -7.94 -7.48
N ASP A 65 4.33 -7.69 -6.75
CA ASP A 65 5.53 -7.05 -7.25
C ASP A 65 5.39 -5.56 -7.58
N TYR A 66 4.93 -4.74 -6.63
CA TYR A 66 4.93 -3.27 -6.75
C TYR A 66 6.22 -2.64 -6.21
N ALA A 67 6.62 -1.51 -6.79
CA ALA A 67 7.78 -0.75 -6.36
C ALA A 67 7.53 -0.02 -5.03
N ASP A 68 8.60 0.40 -4.34
CA ASP A 68 8.48 1.21 -3.13
C ASP A 68 7.84 2.59 -3.42
N ASP A 69 8.06 3.16 -4.61
CA ASP A 69 7.49 4.44 -5.08
C ASP A 69 6.07 4.31 -5.65
N GLU A 70 5.53 3.10 -5.79
CA GLU A 70 4.14 2.84 -6.20
C GLU A 70 3.21 2.62 -5.00
N VAL A 71 3.74 2.71 -3.76
CA VAL A 71 3.04 2.29 -2.56
C VAL A 71 2.97 3.42 -1.55
N VAL A 72 1.76 3.75 -1.13
CA VAL A 72 1.51 4.68 -0.03
C VAL A 72 1.12 3.89 1.23
N VAL A 73 1.95 3.96 2.28
CA VAL A 73 1.65 3.30 3.55
C VAL A 73 0.71 4.18 4.39
N LEU A 74 -0.51 3.71 4.60
CA LEU A 74 -1.56 4.44 5.32
C LEU A 74 -1.64 4.08 6.80
N ARG A 75 -1.26 2.84 7.17
CA ARG A 75 -1.30 2.35 8.56
C ARG A 75 -0.36 1.17 8.79
N VAL A 76 0.25 1.09 9.97
CA VAL A 76 0.92 -0.11 10.49
C VAL A 76 -0.03 -0.84 11.46
N LEU A 77 -0.20 -2.14 11.27
CA LEU A 77 -0.98 -3.04 12.10
C LEU A 77 -0.06 -3.64 13.17
N SER A 78 -0.50 -3.58 14.44
CA SER A 78 0.20 -4.13 15.61
C SER A 78 -0.07 -5.61 15.80
#